data_AF-A0A2R6BZU3-F1
#
_entry.id   AF-A0A2R6BZU3-F1
#
_cell.length_a   1.000
_cell.length_b   1.000
_cell.length_c   1.000
_cell.angle_alpha   90.00
_cell.angle_beta   90.00
_cell.angle_gamma   90.00
#
_symmetry.space_group_name_H-M   'P 1'
#
loop_
_entity.id
_entity.type
_entity.pdbx_description
1 polymer ?
#
loop_
_entity_poly.entity_id
_entity_poly.type
_entity_poly.pdbx_seq_one_letter_code
_entity_poly.pdbx_strand_id
1 'polypeptide(L)'
;MKMPKKCASCANHTNNAPYVVKRGARFYESLGSAQPSSTHKSRAERALKILGSNLGLVLPILLLFIAQILVGGFFALVLLAFGIHLGFHPFTVFPYGFVVGSTLGIIAALAMGILTAIFVSILVVEARNAVMGVPYTIGEAWKEVKAKVEPVFVVVVVGAILFALWSFVPFIGFLLDLFTMMYLIMVFCVLFSQTGPHYLSTGFNKLIQMASKDALTFVALFIASALSLIPIIDLLALPYAVLLCVLFIRES
;
A
#
# COMPACT_ATOMS: atom_id res chain seq x y z
N MET A 1 -29.20 60.82 28.01
CA MET A 1 -27.93 60.64 27.27
C MET A 1 -28.27 60.11 25.87
N LYS A 2 -28.64 60.95 24.89
CA LYS A 2 -27.77 61.63 23.89
C LYS A 2 -26.65 60.75 23.33
N MET A 3 -26.95 59.98 22.27
CA MET A 3 -26.00 59.74 21.17
C MET A 3 -25.92 61.01 20.31
N PRO A 4 -24.73 61.41 19.80
CA PRO A 4 -24.29 61.03 18.44
C PRO A 4 -22.72 60.90 18.37
N LYS A 5 -22.01 60.51 17.31
CA LYS A 5 -22.04 60.88 15.88
C LYS A 5 -21.29 59.82 15.05
N LYS A 6 -21.81 59.59 13.83
CA LYS A 6 -21.08 59.02 12.69
C LYS A 6 -19.96 59.98 12.26
N CYS A 7 -18.80 59.45 11.88
CA CYS A 7 -17.87 60.13 10.98
C CYS A 7 -17.95 59.47 9.62
N ALA A 8 -18.21 60.29 8.60
CA ALA A 8 -18.11 59.94 7.18
C ALA A 8 -17.08 60.87 6.55
N SER A 9 -16.44 60.37 5.48
CA SER A 9 -15.75 61.10 4.41
C SER A 9 -14.27 61.46 4.59
N CYS A 10 -13.44 60.85 3.75
CA CYS A 10 -12.55 61.49 2.75
C CYS A 10 -11.86 60.35 1.97
N ALA A 11 -12.25 60.04 0.73
CA ALA A 11 -11.95 60.74 -0.53
C ALA A 11 -10.74 60.13 -1.28
N ASN A 12 -11.08 59.43 -2.37
CA ASN A 12 -10.43 59.36 -3.68
C ASN A 12 -8.91 59.60 -3.79
N HIS A 13 -8.19 58.56 -4.22
CA HIS A 13 -7.09 58.70 -5.18
C HIS A 13 -7.31 57.78 -6.38
N THR A 14 -7.25 58.39 -7.55
CA THR A 14 -7.49 57.89 -8.90
C THR A 14 -6.31 57.12 -9.50
N ASN A 15 -6.65 56.06 -10.24
CA ASN A 15 -6.06 55.57 -11.51
C ASN A 15 -4.54 55.64 -11.74
N ASN A 16 -3.90 54.46 -11.72
CA ASN A 16 -2.88 54.03 -12.69
C ASN A 16 -2.96 52.49 -12.85
N ALA A 17 -3.10 52.03 -14.09
CA ALA A 17 -3.32 50.63 -14.50
C ALA A 17 -1.97 49.85 -14.67
N PRO A 18 -1.94 48.58 -15.14
CA PRO A 18 -2.66 47.39 -14.71
C PRO A 18 -1.74 46.14 -14.68
N TYR A 19 -1.24 45.65 -13.54
CA TYR A 19 -0.54 44.35 -13.53
C TYR A 19 -0.69 43.64 -12.19
N VAL A 20 -0.99 42.33 -12.24
CA VAL A 20 -0.96 41.38 -11.10
C VAL A 20 -2.10 41.65 -10.09
N VAL A 21 -3.15 40.83 -9.95
CA VAL A 21 -3.17 39.45 -9.46
C VAL A 21 -4.53 38.85 -9.88
N LYS A 22 -4.56 38.12 -11.00
CA LYS A 22 -5.73 37.29 -11.39
C LYS A 22 -5.48 35.81 -11.06
N ARG A 23 -4.84 35.54 -9.92
CA ARG A 23 -4.52 34.17 -9.45
C ARG A 23 -4.75 33.95 -7.93
N GLY A 24 -5.43 34.88 -7.26
CA GLY A 24 -5.78 34.76 -5.83
C GLY A 24 -7.27 34.52 -5.54
N ALA A 25 -8.15 34.84 -6.48
CA ALA A 25 -9.60 34.77 -6.24
C ALA A 25 -10.23 33.39 -6.55
N ARG A 26 -9.47 32.42 -7.09
CA ARG A 26 -9.98 31.07 -7.36
C ARG A 26 -9.70 30.04 -6.25
N PHE A 27 -9.09 30.45 -5.14
CA PHE A 27 -8.72 29.54 -4.05
C PHE A 27 -9.69 29.54 -2.85
N TYR A 28 -10.60 30.52 -2.78
CA TYR A 28 -11.54 30.63 -1.65
C TYR A 28 -13.01 30.42 -2.03
N GLU A 29 -13.33 30.33 -3.32
CA GLU A 29 -14.70 30.03 -3.81
C GLU A 29 -15.01 28.52 -3.88
N SER A 30 -14.07 27.66 -3.49
CA SER A 30 -14.29 26.20 -3.33
C SER A 30 -14.41 25.75 -1.86
N LEU A 31 -14.51 26.68 -0.91
CA LEU A 31 -14.75 26.41 0.51
C LEU A 31 -16.23 26.57 0.94
N GLY A 32 -17.15 26.71 -0.02
CA GLY A 32 -18.59 26.80 0.22
C GLY A 32 -19.33 25.57 -0.31
N SER A 33 -19.91 24.80 0.62
CA SER A 33 -20.78 23.63 0.40
C SER A 33 -20.10 22.36 -0.12
N ALA A 34 -19.44 21.64 0.79
CA ALA A 34 -19.50 20.18 0.75
C ALA A 34 -20.97 19.78 0.98
N GLN A 35 -21.75 19.82 -0.08
CA GLN A 35 -23.12 19.34 -0.10
C GLN A 35 -23.07 17.84 0.20
N PRO A 36 -23.79 17.35 1.23
CA PRO A 36 -23.82 15.93 1.54
C PRO A 36 -24.65 15.26 0.45
N SER A 37 -24.01 14.85 -0.65
CA SER A 37 -24.67 13.97 -1.61
C SER A 37 -24.86 12.62 -0.93
N SER A 38 -26.08 12.44 -0.44
CA SER A 38 -26.67 11.27 0.19
C SER A 38 -26.75 10.10 -0.79
N THR A 39 -25.60 9.61 -1.21
CA THR A 39 -25.44 8.24 -1.67
C THR A 39 -24.22 7.75 -0.92
N HIS A 40 -24.44 7.07 0.22
CA HIS A 40 -23.39 6.39 0.98
C HIS A 40 -22.81 5.29 0.08
N LYS A 41 -21.96 5.68 -0.88
CA LYS A 41 -21.23 4.75 -1.72
C LYS A 41 -20.33 3.95 -0.79
N SER A 42 -20.47 2.63 -0.81
CA SER A 42 -19.62 1.74 -0.03
C SER A 42 -18.14 2.03 -0.33
N ARG A 43 -17.27 1.94 0.68
CA ARG A 43 -15.82 2.11 0.52
C ARG A 43 -15.26 1.24 -0.60
N ALA A 44 -15.81 0.03 -0.76
CA ALA A 44 -15.49 -0.89 -1.84
C ALA A 44 -15.79 -0.31 -3.23
N GLU A 45 -16.96 0.29 -3.43
CA GLU A 45 -17.31 0.92 -4.71
C GLU A 45 -16.44 2.13 -5.02
N ARG A 46 -16.10 2.90 -3.98
CA ARG A 46 -15.20 4.05 -4.10
C ARG A 46 -13.79 3.61 -4.47
N ALA A 47 -13.27 2.56 -3.84
CA ALA A 47 -11.97 1.97 -4.17
C ALA A 47 -11.93 1.49 -5.63
N LEU A 48 -12.96 0.76 -6.09
CA LEU A 48 -13.07 0.33 -7.49
C LEU A 48 -13.12 1.51 -8.47
N LYS A 49 -13.87 2.56 -8.13
CA LYS A 49 -13.93 3.77 -8.97
C LYS A 49 -12.56 4.44 -9.08
N ILE A 50 -11.82 4.57 -7.97
CA ILE A 50 -10.48 5.17 -7.95
C ILE A 50 -9.50 4.31 -8.73
N LEU A 51 -9.56 2.98 -8.59
CA LEU A 51 -8.73 2.05 -9.34
C LEU A 51 -8.99 2.16 -10.85
N GLY A 52 -10.26 2.19 -11.26
CA GLY A 52 -10.66 2.34 -12.66
C GLY A 52 -10.25 3.68 -13.26
N SER A 53 -10.28 4.77 -12.49
CA SER A 53 -9.81 6.09 -12.97
C SER A 53 -8.29 6.26 -12.92
N ASN A 54 -7.57 5.39 -12.17
CA ASN A 54 -6.13 5.47 -11.97
C ASN A 54 -5.47 4.11 -12.22
N LEU A 55 -5.58 3.60 -13.45
CA LEU A 55 -4.93 2.35 -13.87
C LEU A 55 -3.41 2.36 -13.66
N GLY A 56 -2.79 3.55 -13.53
CA GLY A 56 -1.39 3.69 -13.11
C GLY A 56 -1.06 3.01 -11.79
N LEU A 57 -2.03 2.84 -10.87
CA LEU A 57 -1.86 2.11 -9.61
C LEU A 57 -1.50 0.63 -9.81
N VAL A 58 -1.75 0.06 -11.00
CA VAL A 58 -1.35 -1.32 -11.33
C VAL A 58 0.16 -1.40 -11.61
N LEU A 59 0.81 -0.31 -12.02
CA LEU A 59 2.18 -0.32 -12.49
C LEU A 59 3.21 -0.79 -11.43
N PRO A 60 3.15 -0.40 -10.14
CA PRO A 60 4.07 -0.95 -9.13
C PRO A 60 3.90 -2.47 -8.97
N ILE A 61 2.68 -2.99 -9.11
CA ILE A 61 2.41 -4.43 -8.98
C ILE A 61 2.79 -5.17 -10.26
N LEU A 62 2.68 -4.56 -11.43
CA LEU A 62 3.22 -5.11 -12.67
C LEU A 62 4.76 -5.25 -12.59
N LEU A 63 5.44 -4.25 -12.05
CA LEU A 63 6.88 -4.31 -11.83
C LEU A 63 7.24 -5.39 -10.79
N LEU A 64 6.46 -5.51 -9.71
CA LEU A 64 6.59 -6.58 -8.73
C LEU A 64 6.45 -7.95 -9.42
N PHE A 65 5.42 -8.15 -10.24
CA PHE A 65 5.17 -9.40 -10.96
C PHE A 65 6.36 -9.79 -11.86
N ILE A 66 6.91 -8.84 -12.62
CA ILE A 66 8.09 -9.08 -13.45
C ILE A 66 9.30 -9.46 -12.56
N ALA A 67 9.53 -8.72 -11.47
CA ALA A 67 10.63 -9.02 -10.55
C ALA A 67 10.47 -10.41 -9.89
N GLN A 68 9.25 -10.78 -9.51
CA GLN A 68 8.92 -12.09 -8.94
C GLN A 68 9.16 -13.22 -9.95
N ILE A 69 8.83 -13.05 -11.23
CA ILE A 69 9.15 -14.04 -12.28
C ILE A 69 10.66 -14.21 -12.43
N LEU A 70 11.42 -13.10 -12.47
CA LEU A 70 12.87 -13.15 -12.65
C LEU A 70 13.55 -13.83 -11.47
N VAL A 71 13.20 -13.44 -10.24
CA VAL A 71 13.78 -14.00 -9.01
C VAL A 71 13.31 -15.44 -8.79
N GLY A 72 12.02 -15.70 -8.91
CA GLY A 72 11.46 -17.06 -8.78
C GLY A 72 12.01 -18.01 -9.85
N GLY A 73 12.12 -17.55 -11.10
CA GLY A 73 12.72 -18.31 -12.19
C GLY A 73 14.19 -18.62 -11.96
N PHE A 74 14.96 -17.67 -11.42
CA PHE A 74 16.35 -17.89 -11.04
C PHE A 74 16.46 -18.99 -9.97
N PHE A 75 15.69 -18.91 -8.87
CA PHE A 75 15.72 -19.93 -7.82
C PHE A 75 15.25 -21.31 -8.31
N ALA A 76 14.22 -21.35 -9.16
CA ALA A 76 13.74 -22.58 -9.79
C ALA A 76 14.83 -23.23 -10.66
N LEU A 77 15.55 -22.44 -11.46
CA LEU A 77 16.66 -22.93 -12.28
C LEU A 77 17.80 -23.46 -11.43
N VAL A 78 18.18 -22.74 -10.36
CA VAL A 78 19.22 -23.19 -9.41
C VAL A 78 18.81 -24.52 -8.75
N LEU A 79 17.56 -24.64 -8.29
CA LEU A 79 17.03 -25.88 -7.71
C LEU A 79 17.03 -27.02 -8.72
N LEU A 80 16.65 -26.76 -9.97
CA LEU A 80 16.65 -27.76 -11.04
C LEU A 80 18.07 -28.22 -11.39
N ALA A 81 19.03 -27.29 -11.53
CA ALA A 81 20.43 -27.62 -11.77
C ALA A 81 21.02 -28.44 -10.62
N PHE A 82 20.69 -28.10 -9.38
CA PHE A 82 21.12 -28.84 -8.19
C PHE A 82 20.48 -30.23 -8.12
N GLY A 83 19.18 -30.34 -8.44
CA GLY A 83 18.46 -31.60 -8.51
C GLY A 83 19.02 -32.55 -9.56
N ILE A 84 19.34 -32.03 -10.76
CA ILE A 84 20.02 -32.80 -11.80
C ILE A 84 21.39 -33.28 -11.32
N HIS A 85 22.18 -32.41 -10.69
CA HIS A 85 23.53 -32.74 -10.22
C HIS A 85 23.50 -33.80 -9.09
N LEU A 86 22.58 -33.68 -8.13
CA LEU A 86 22.40 -34.66 -7.05
C LEU A 86 21.84 -36.00 -7.56
N GLY A 87 21.04 -35.99 -8.63
CA GLY A 87 20.53 -37.21 -9.27
C GLY A 87 21.63 -38.15 -9.79
N PHE A 88 22.83 -37.63 -10.05
CA PHE A 88 24.01 -38.43 -10.42
C PHE A 88 24.76 -39.03 -9.21
N HIS A 89 24.41 -38.64 -7.97
CA HIS A 89 25.07 -39.11 -6.75
C HIS A 89 24.05 -39.62 -5.70
N PRO A 90 23.47 -40.82 -5.89
CA PRO A 90 22.34 -41.31 -5.10
C PRO A 90 22.64 -41.59 -3.61
N PHE A 91 23.91 -41.70 -3.20
CA PHE A 91 24.30 -42.06 -1.83
C PHE A 91 24.39 -40.87 -0.84
N THR A 92 24.29 -39.62 -1.31
CA THR A 92 24.34 -38.40 -0.46
C THR A 92 23.00 -37.66 -0.34
N VAL A 93 21.94 -38.22 -0.91
CA VAL A 93 20.71 -37.50 -1.31
C VAL A 93 19.84 -37.06 -0.13
N PHE A 94 19.78 -37.83 0.95
CA PHE A 94 18.73 -37.60 1.96
C PHE A 94 18.96 -36.40 2.88
N PRO A 95 20.12 -36.24 3.56
CA PRO A 95 20.34 -35.06 4.40
C PRO A 95 20.72 -33.83 3.56
N TYR A 96 21.48 -34.01 2.47
CA TYR A 96 22.01 -32.87 1.69
C TYR A 96 20.94 -32.23 0.80
N GLY A 97 20.07 -33.03 0.18
CA GLY A 97 18.95 -32.53 -0.63
C GLY A 97 17.91 -31.77 0.20
N PHE A 98 17.60 -32.27 1.40
CA PHE A 98 16.68 -31.60 2.33
C PHE A 98 17.26 -30.27 2.81
N VAL A 99 18.51 -30.24 3.28
CA VAL A 99 19.17 -29.02 3.78
C VAL A 99 19.35 -27.98 2.68
N VAL A 100 19.76 -28.37 1.47
CA VAL A 100 19.94 -27.41 0.37
C VAL A 100 18.60 -26.90 -0.14
N GLY A 101 17.60 -27.79 -0.29
CA GLY A 101 16.25 -27.41 -0.69
C GLY A 101 15.58 -26.46 0.30
N SER A 102 15.68 -26.76 1.61
CA SER A 102 15.12 -25.90 2.65
C SER A 102 15.85 -24.56 2.73
N THR A 103 17.18 -24.55 2.64
CA THR A 103 17.97 -23.30 2.70
C THR A 103 17.69 -22.40 1.51
N LEU A 104 17.68 -22.95 0.29
CA LEU A 104 17.32 -22.19 -0.92
C LEU A 104 15.87 -21.71 -0.87
N GLY A 105 14.95 -22.52 -0.34
CA GLY A 105 13.55 -22.14 -0.12
C GLY A 105 13.40 -20.94 0.81
N ILE A 106 14.12 -20.91 1.93
CA ILE A 106 14.12 -19.77 2.87
C ILE A 106 14.68 -18.51 2.20
N ILE A 107 15.80 -18.62 1.49
CA ILE A 107 16.41 -17.47 0.80
C ILE A 107 15.46 -16.92 -0.27
N ALA A 108 14.82 -17.80 -1.03
CA ALA A 108 13.82 -17.42 -2.02
C ALA A 108 12.62 -16.72 -1.36
N ALA A 109 12.07 -17.28 -0.27
CA ALA A 109 10.96 -16.69 0.46
C ALA A 109 11.30 -15.31 1.02
N LEU A 110 12.51 -15.13 1.58
CA LEU A 110 12.99 -13.83 2.06
C LEU A 110 13.13 -12.82 0.92
N ALA A 111 13.74 -13.20 -0.21
CA ALA A 111 13.90 -12.32 -1.36
C ALA A 111 12.54 -11.88 -1.92
N MET A 112 11.59 -12.81 -2.05
CA MET A 112 10.24 -12.55 -2.53
C MET A 112 9.45 -11.67 -1.54
N GLY A 113 9.56 -11.93 -0.24
CA GLY A 113 8.95 -11.11 0.81
C GLY A 113 9.48 -9.68 0.82
N ILE A 114 10.80 -9.51 0.65
CA ILE A 114 11.44 -8.19 0.57
C ILE A 114 10.93 -7.40 -0.64
N LEU A 115 10.93 -8.02 -1.83
CA LEU A 115 10.41 -7.39 -3.04
C LEU A 115 8.96 -6.96 -2.87
N THR A 116 8.12 -7.88 -2.39
CA THR A 116 6.69 -7.63 -2.17
C THR A 116 6.48 -6.44 -1.26
N ALA A 117 7.16 -6.40 -0.12
CA ALA A 117 7.04 -5.30 0.85
C ALA A 117 7.49 -3.94 0.28
N ILE A 118 8.58 -3.91 -0.52
CA ILE A 118 9.03 -2.68 -1.18
C ILE A 118 7.99 -2.18 -2.19
N PHE A 119 7.50 -3.04 -3.09
CA PHE A 119 6.53 -2.62 -4.10
C PHE A 119 5.17 -2.25 -3.50
N VAL A 120 4.74 -2.95 -2.45
CA VAL A 120 3.55 -2.57 -1.66
C VAL A 120 3.73 -1.19 -1.02
N SER A 121 4.92 -0.87 -0.50
CA SER A 121 5.18 0.46 0.08
C SER A 121 5.01 1.58 -0.96
N ILE A 122 5.50 1.38 -2.19
CA ILE A 122 5.32 2.33 -3.31
C ILE A 122 3.84 2.43 -3.67
N LEU A 123 3.16 1.29 -3.80
CA LEU A 123 1.73 1.24 -4.12
C LEU A 123 0.89 2.00 -3.08
N VAL A 124 1.21 1.88 -1.80
CA VAL A 124 0.50 2.57 -0.71
C VAL A 124 0.63 4.08 -0.84
N VAL A 125 1.83 4.60 -1.14
CA VAL A 125 2.03 6.04 -1.36
C VAL A 125 1.23 6.52 -2.57
N GLU A 126 1.28 5.80 -3.69
CA GLU A 126 0.52 6.13 -4.89
C GLU A 126 -1.00 6.06 -4.65
N ALA A 127 -1.48 5.04 -3.94
CA ALA A 127 -2.89 4.89 -3.61
C ALA A 127 -3.37 6.03 -2.71
N ARG A 128 -2.56 6.46 -1.74
CA ARG A 128 -2.84 7.64 -0.91
C ARG A 128 -2.93 8.90 -1.77
N ASN A 129 -1.98 9.10 -2.68
CA ASN A 129 -1.95 10.26 -3.58
C ASN A 129 -3.18 10.27 -4.51
N ALA A 130 -3.55 9.11 -5.08
CA ALA A 130 -4.73 8.96 -5.92
C ALA A 130 -6.04 9.24 -5.15
N VAL A 131 -6.15 8.80 -3.90
CA VAL A 131 -7.28 9.11 -3.01
C VAL A 131 -7.37 10.62 -2.71
N MET A 132 -6.25 11.34 -2.73
CA MET A 132 -6.17 12.78 -2.55
C MET A 132 -6.32 13.58 -3.86
N GLY A 133 -6.46 12.91 -5.00
CA GLY A 133 -6.57 13.55 -6.32
C GLY A 133 -5.26 14.09 -6.88
N VAL A 134 -4.12 13.67 -6.34
CA VAL A 134 -2.79 13.98 -6.86
C VAL A 134 -2.49 13.03 -8.03
N PRO A 135 -1.92 13.52 -9.15
CA PRO A 135 -1.58 12.67 -10.29
C PRO A 135 -0.52 11.62 -9.91
N TYR A 136 -0.57 10.49 -10.61
CA TYR A 136 0.31 9.35 -10.41
C TYR A 136 1.78 9.65 -10.79
N THR A 137 2.73 9.36 -9.90
CA THR A 137 4.16 9.72 -10.09
C THR A 137 5.12 8.78 -9.33
N ILE A 138 5.49 7.62 -9.91
CA ILE A 138 6.41 6.63 -9.28
C ILE A 138 7.65 7.27 -8.64
N GLY A 139 8.25 8.24 -9.33
CA GLY A 139 9.47 8.89 -8.86
C GLY A 139 9.29 9.65 -7.55
N GLU A 140 8.11 10.22 -7.30
CA GLU A 140 7.78 10.89 -6.05
C GLU A 140 7.45 9.89 -4.94
N ALA A 141 6.67 8.85 -5.25
CA ALA A 141 6.42 7.77 -4.30
C ALA A 141 7.71 7.10 -3.84
N TRP A 142 8.65 6.85 -4.77
CA TRP A 142 9.95 6.28 -4.44
C TRP A 142 10.80 7.20 -3.55
N LYS A 143 10.76 8.52 -3.78
CA LYS A 143 11.43 9.50 -2.90
C LYS A 143 10.86 9.45 -1.48
N GLU A 144 9.55 9.32 -1.34
CA GLU A 144 8.90 9.23 -0.03
C GLU A 144 9.22 7.92 0.69
N VAL A 145 9.20 6.78 -0.02
CA VAL A 145 9.61 5.48 0.52
C VAL A 145 11.08 5.55 0.99
N LYS A 146 11.97 6.16 0.20
CA LYS A 146 13.37 6.37 0.58
C LYS A 146 13.52 7.28 1.81
N ALA A 147 12.71 8.32 1.92
CA ALA A 147 12.73 9.19 3.10
C ALA A 147 12.32 8.46 4.38
N LYS A 148 11.54 7.37 4.26
CA LYS A 148 11.12 6.50 5.36
C LYS A 148 11.81 5.14 5.31
N VAL A 149 13.04 5.05 4.80
CA VAL A 149 13.72 3.76 4.59
C VAL A 149 13.87 2.94 5.86
N GLU A 150 14.16 3.57 7.01
CA GLU A 150 14.33 2.86 8.28
C GLU A 150 13.06 2.14 8.74
N PRO A 151 11.90 2.81 8.93
CA PRO A 151 10.69 2.10 9.32
C PRO A 151 10.17 1.19 8.20
N VAL A 152 10.35 1.53 6.92
CA VAL A 152 10.02 0.62 5.81
C VAL A 152 10.84 -0.67 5.92
N PHE A 153 12.14 -0.56 6.17
CA PHE A 153 13.04 -1.71 6.32
C PHE A 153 12.61 -2.61 7.48
N VAL A 154 12.20 -2.04 8.61
CA VAL A 154 11.67 -2.83 9.74
C VAL A 154 10.42 -3.61 9.31
N VAL A 155 9.43 -2.97 8.68
CA VAL A 155 8.21 -3.65 8.21
C VAL A 155 8.53 -4.75 7.18
N VAL A 156 9.46 -4.46 6.26
CA VAL A 156 9.94 -5.40 5.23
C VAL A 156 10.57 -6.63 5.88
N VAL A 157 11.48 -6.44 6.83
CA VAL A 157 12.16 -7.55 7.53
C VAL A 157 11.17 -8.37 8.35
N VAL A 158 10.27 -7.71 9.09
CA VAL A 158 9.21 -8.41 9.85
C VAL A 158 8.35 -9.25 8.91
N GLY A 159 7.88 -8.68 7.80
CA GLY A 159 7.08 -9.39 6.81
C GLY A 159 7.82 -10.58 6.21
N ALA A 160 9.07 -10.40 5.79
CA ALA A 160 9.89 -11.46 5.20
C ALA A 160 10.15 -12.60 6.19
N ILE A 161 10.42 -12.29 7.46
CA ILE A 161 10.58 -13.30 8.52
C ILE A 161 9.28 -14.07 8.73
N LEU A 162 8.13 -13.39 8.79
CA LEU A 162 6.84 -14.05 8.96
C LEU A 162 6.55 -15.01 7.80
N PHE A 163 6.69 -14.56 6.55
CA PHE A 163 6.52 -15.44 5.38
C PHE A 163 7.48 -16.64 5.40
N ALA A 164 8.75 -16.42 5.77
CA ALA A 164 9.71 -17.51 5.91
C ALA A 164 9.31 -18.50 7.02
N LEU A 165 8.82 -18.03 8.16
CA LEU A 165 8.34 -18.88 9.26
C LEU A 165 7.10 -19.70 8.84
N TRP A 166 6.18 -19.11 8.09
CA TRP A 166 4.97 -19.79 7.62
C TRP A 166 5.25 -20.86 6.57
N SER A 167 6.37 -20.75 5.85
CA SER A 167 6.81 -21.81 4.93
C SER A 167 7.07 -23.16 5.62
N PHE A 168 7.32 -23.16 6.94
CA PHE A 168 7.50 -24.39 7.73
C PHE A 168 6.19 -24.98 8.26
N VAL A 169 5.06 -24.27 8.13
CA VAL A 169 3.75 -24.69 8.65
C VAL A 169 2.92 -25.28 7.51
N PRO A 170 2.91 -26.62 7.31
CA PRO A 170 2.11 -27.24 6.27
C PRO A 170 0.61 -27.03 6.54
N PHE A 171 -0.19 -27.05 5.47
CA PHE A 171 -1.66 -26.91 5.46
C PHE A 171 -2.22 -25.55 5.91
N ILE A 172 -1.67 -24.92 6.95
CA ILE A 172 -2.17 -23.64 7.50
C ILE A 172 -1.30 -22.45 7.05
N GLY A 173 -0.09 -22.70 6.54
CA GLY A 173 0.83 -21.67 6.07
C GLY A 173 0.17 -20.65 5.12
N PHE A 174 -0.63 -21.11 4.16
CA PHE A 174 -1.33 -20.21 3.23
C PHE A 174 -2.27 -19.21 3.93
N LEU A 175 -2.92 -19.63 5.02
CA LEU A 175 -3.82 -18.80 5.80
C LEU A 175 -3.03 -17.78 6.63
N LEU A 176 -1.88 -18.19 7.15
CA LEU A 176 -0.96 -17.30 7.87
C LEU A 176 -0.32 -16.26 6.93
N ASP A 177 0.03 -16.66 5.71
CA ASP A 177 0.50 -15.75 4.65
C ASP A 177 -0.55 -14.70 4.32
N LEU A 178 -1.81 -15.12 4.17
CA LEU A 178 -2.94 -14.22 3.94
C LEU A 178 -3.10 -13.19 5.06
N PHE A 179 -3.13 -13.64 6.32
CA PHE A 179 -3.22 -12.72 7.47
C PHE A 179 -2.01 -11.80 7.56
N THR A 180 -0.82 -12.30 7.25
CA THR A 180 0.41 -11.52 7.22
C THR A 180 0.34 -10.45 6.14
N MET A 181 -0.16 -10.78 4.94
CA MET A 181 -0.29 -9.82 3.86
C MET A 181 -1.30 -8.72 4.21
N MET A 182 -2.46 -9.11 4.77
CA MET A 182 -3.46 -8.17 5.26
C MET A 182 -2.88 -7.23 6.32
N TYR A 183 -2.08 -7.77 7.26
CA TYR A 183 -1.37 -7.00 8.26
C TYR A 183 -0.35 -6.03 7.65
N LEU A 184 0.51 -6.50 6.73
CA LEU A 184 1.52 -5.67 6.08
C LEU A 184 0.89 -4.52 5.29
N ILE A 185 -0.18 -4.77 4.54
CA ILE A 185 -0.91 -3.73 3.81
C ILE A 185 -1.40 -2.66 4.80
N MET A 186 -2.05 -3.06 5.89
CA MET A 186 -2.55 -2.11 6.89
C MET A 186 -1.42 -1.32 7.55
N VAL A 187 -0.32 -2.00 7.93
CA VAL A 187 0.85 -1.35 8.56
C VAL A 187 1.49 -0.33 7.63
N PHE A 188 1.70 -0.66 6.34
CA PHE A 188 2.22 0.31 5.39
C PHE A 188 1.25 1.48 5.20
N CYS A 189 -0.05 1.22 5.12
CA CYS A 189 -1.05 2.29 5.04
C CYS A 189 -0.99 3.22 6.25
N VAL A 190 -0.81 2.69 7.46
CA VAL A 190 -0.60 3.49 8.69
C VAL A 190 0.73 4.26 8.63
N LEU A 191 1.82 3.59 8.26
CA LEU A 191 3.16 4.19 8.20
C LEU A 191 3.22 5.41 7.26
N PHE A 192 2.51 5.36 6.15
CA PHE A 192 2.47 6.46 5.17
C PHE A 192 1.31 7.43 5.40
N SER A 193 0.26 7.08 6.13
CA SER A 193 -0.90 7.98 6.36
C SER A 193 -0.90 8.68 7.71
N GLN A 194 -0.18 8.15 8.70
CA GLN A 194 -0.15 8.68 10.07
C GLN A 194 1.28 8.98 10.52
N THR A 195 1.43 9.97 11.40
CA THR A 195 2.71 10.31 12.01
C THR A 195 2.84 9.60 13.36
N GLY A 196 3.90 8.81 13.53
CA GLY A 196 4.19 8.18 14.81
C GLY A 196 5.09 6.95 14.71
N PRO A 197 5.85 6.62 15.76
CA PRO A 197 6.76 5.48 15.77
C PRO A 197 6.06 4.12 15.94
N HIS A 198 4.80 4.11 16.38
CA HIS A 198 4.05 2.89 16.75
C HIS A 198 3.26 2.28 15.58
N TYR A 199 3.76 2.37 14.35
CA TYR A 199 3.04 1.93 13.14
C TYR A 199 2.68 0.44 13.12
N LEU A 200 3.52 -0.45 13.67
CA LEU A 200 3.25 -1.89 13.76
C LEU A 200 2.03 -2.21 14.64
N SER A 201 2.02 -1.67 15.87
CA SER A 201 0.91 -1.87 16.82
C SER A 201 -0.35 -1.13 16.38
N THR A 202 -0.21 0.07 15.81
CA THR A 202 -1.35 0.83 15.30
C THR A 202 -1.98 0.12 14.10
N GLY A 203 -1.17 -0.46 13.20
CA GLY A 203 -1.68 -1.27 12.09
C GLY A 203 -2.50 -2.47 12.58
N PHE A 204 -2.03 -3.19 13.60
CA PHE A 204 -2.78 -4.29 14.19
C PHE A 204 -4.09 -3.83 14.83
N ASN A 205 -4.05 -2.75 15.62
CA ASN A 205 -5.25 -2.17 16.24
C ASN A 205 -6.25 -1.68 15.18
N LYS A 206 -5.78 -1.16 14.03
CA LYS A 206 -6.63 -0.76 12.92
C LYS A 206 -7.32 -1.94 12.24
N LEU A 207 -6.66 -3.10 12.12
CA LEU A 207 -7.32 -4.33 11.65
C LEU A 207 -8.42 -4.80 12.62
N ILE A 208 -8.16 -4.78 13.93
CA ILE A 208 -9.18 -5.13 14.94
C ILE A 208 -10.34 -4.13 14.90
N GLN A 209 -10.03 -2.84 14.75
CA GLN A 209 -11.05 -1.80 14.59
C GLN A 209 -11.88 -2.02 13.32
N MET A 210 -11.24 -2.41 12.21
CA MET A 210 -11.93 -2.72 10.96
C MET A 210 -12.85 -3.92 11.14
N ALA A 211 -12.38 -5.01 11.74
CA ALA A 211 -13.19 -6.19 11.99
C ALA A 211 -14.41 -5.90 12.89
N SER A 212 -14.28 -5.02 13.88
CA SER A 212 -15.34 -4.70 14.84
C SER A 212 -16.33 -3.64 14.36
N LYS A 213 -15.87 -2.60 13.64
CA LYS A 213 -16.70 -1.45 13.24
C LYS A 213 -17.16 -1.51 11.78
N ASP A 214 -16.44 -2.24 10.93
CA ASP A 214 -16.71 -2.33 9.49
C ASP A 214 -16.32 -3.72 8.96
N ALA A 215 -17.07 -4.72 9.42
CA ALA A 215 -16.85 -6.12 9.07
C ALA A 215 -16.90 -6.37 7.55
N LEU A 216 -17.68 -5.58 6.80
CA LEU A 216 -17.76 -5.70 5.35
C LEU A 216 -16.43 -5.29 4.69
N THR A 217 -15.84 -4.16 5.08
CA THR A 217 -14.51 -3.76 4.59
C THR A 217 -13.43 -4.73 5.03
N PHE A 218 -13.53 -5.29 6.25
CA PHE A 218 -12.61 -6.34 6.71
C PHE A 218 -12.69 -7.60 5.84
N VAL A 219 -13.91 -8.09 5.54
CA VAL A 219 -14.11 -9.25 4.66
C VAL A 219 -13.64 -8.95 3.23
N ALA A 220 -13.91 -7.75 2.70
CA ALA A 220 -13.41 -7.35 1.39
C ALA A 220 -11.88 -7.32 1.33
N LEU A 221 -11.23 -6.82 2.39
CA LEU A 221 -9.77 -6.83 2.52
C LEU A 221 -9.22 -8.26 2.64
N PHE A 222 -9.88 -9.13 3.40
CA PHE A 222 -9.52 -10.54 3.53
C PHE A 222 -9.60 -11.26 2.18
N ILE A 223 -10.69 -11.08 1.43
CA ILE A 223 -10.86 -11.64 0.09
C ILE A 223 -9.79 -11.08 -0.87
N ALA A 224 -9.56 -9.76 -0.85
CA ALA A 224 -8.53 -9.15 -1.68
C ALA A 224 -7.13 -9.69 -1.36
N SER A 225 -6.82 -9.91 -0.08
CA SER A 225 -5.56 -10.52 0.36
C SER A 225 -5.46 -11.99 -0.08
N ALA A 226 -6.56 -12.74 -0.05
CA ALA A 226 -6.61 -14.11 -0.58
C ALA A 226 -6.32 -14.14 -2.08
N LEU A 227 -6.96 -13.23 -2.83
CA LEU A 227 -6.79 -13.10 -4.27
C LEU A 227 -5.38 -12.64 -4.66
N SER A 228 -4.69 -11.86 -3.81
CA SER A 228 -3.29 -11.48 -4.05
C SER A 228 -2.29 -12.63 -4.00
N LEU A 229 -2.67 -13.79 -3.43
CA LEU A 229 -1.81 -14.98 -3.46
C LEU A 229 -1.71 -15.59 -4.86
N ILE A 230 -2.62 -15.24 -5.78
CA ILE A 230 -2.61 -15.71 -7.16
C ILE A 230 -1.92 -14.65 -8.03
N PRO A 231 -0.74 -14.93 -8.62
CA PRO A 231 0.11 -13.89 -9.22
C PRO A 231 -0.55 -13.00 -10.28
N ILE A 232 -1.45 -13.57 -11.10
CA ILE A 232 -2.14 -12.82 -12.16
C ILE A 232 -3.24 -11.93 -11.57
N ILE A 233 -3.94 -12.43 -10.56
CA ILE A 233 -5.05 -11.70 -9.90
C ILE A 233 -4.48 -10.60 -9.01
N ASP A 234 -3.26 -10.80 -8.49
CA ASP A 234 -2.54 -9.87 -7.64
C ASP A 234 -2.42 -8.46 -8.25
N LEU A 235 -2.25 -8.38 -9.57
CA LEU A 235 -2.21 -7.13 -10.34
C LEU A 235 -3.37 -6.17 -10.04
N LEU A 236 -4.54 -6.70 -9.71
CA LEU A 236 -5.74 -5.92 -9.36
C LEU A 236 -6.10 -6.04 -7.88
N ALA A 237 -5.86 -7.20 -7.27
CA ALA A 237 -6.21 -7.45 -5.89
C ALA A 237 -5.41 -6.58 -4.92
N LEU A 238 -4.10 -6.41 -5.13
CA LEU A 238 -3.28 -5.59 -4.25
C LEU A 238 -3.63 -4.10 -4.30
N PRO A 239 -3.73 -3.45 -5.48
CA PRO A 239 -4.14 -2.05 -5.56
C PRO A 239 -5.52 -1.83 -4.93
N TYR A 240 -6.45 -2.77 -5.12
CA TYR A 240 -7.76 -2.72 -4.48
C TYR A 240 -7.68 -2.83 -2.95
N ALA A 241 -6.94 -3.80 -2.41
CA ALA A 241 -6.73 -3.99 -0.98
C ALA A 241 -6.11 -2.74 -0.32
N VAL A 242 -5.09 -2.18 -0.96
CA VAL A 242 -4.42 -0.96 -0.49
C VAL A 242 -5.39 0.22 -0.49
N LEU A 243 -6.16 0.43 -1.56
CA LEU A 243 -7.15 1.51 -1.62
C LEU A 243 -8.23 1.37 -0.54
N LEU A 244 -8.71 0.16 -0.27
CA LEU A 244 -9.64 -0.11 0.84
C LEU A 244 -9.04 0.33 2.18
N CYS A 245 -7.79 -0.06 2.47
CA CYS A 245 -7.10 0.32 3.70
C CYS A 245 -6.88 1.83 3.82
N VAL A 246 -6.43 2.49 2.74
CA VAL A 246 -6.24 3.93 2.72
C VAL A 246 -7.55 4.68 2.96
N LEU A 247 -8.65 4.27 2.30
CA LEU A 247 -9.98 4.86 2.53
C LEU A 247 -10.46 4.64 3.96
N PHE A 248 -10.27 3.43 4.50
CA PHE A 248 -10.60 3.13 5.89
C PHE A 248 -9.86 4.03 6.87
N ILE A 249 -8.53 4.17 6.73
CA ILE A 249 -7.72 4.99 7.62
C ILE A 249 -8.11 6.47 7.53
N ARG A 250 -8.42 6.96 6.33
CA ARG A 250 -8.82 8.37 6.11
C ARG A 250 -10.16 8.69 6.75
N GLU A 251 -11.07 7.73 6.78
CA GLU A 251 -12.44 7.90 7.26
C GLU A 251 -12.64 7.41 8.71
N SER A 252 -11.59 6.91 9.36
CA SER A 252 -11.60 6.42 10.75
C SER A 252 -11.15 7.46 11.75
#